data_AF-A0A2T2R572-F1
#
_entry.id   AF-A0A2T2R572-F1
#
_cell.length_a   1.000
_cell.length_b   1.000
_cell.length_c   1.000
_cell.angle_alpha   90.00
_cell.angle_beta   90.00
_cell.angle_gamma   90.00
#
_symmetry.space_group_name_H-M   'P 1'
#
loop_
_entity.id
_entity.type
_entity.pdbx_description
1 polymer ?
#
loop_
_entity_poly.entity_id
_entity_poly.type
_entity_poly.pdbx_seq_one_letter_code
_entity_poly.pdbx_strand_id
1 'polypeptide(L)'
;DLAPEEHDAKMKELLKKVKENGIKNTLSVVREMEDKHIEDDFHRVLVEYLKEGNEIEDLQESSQTAKALDMRLFEVVLPRPQDDEQQKGLSEMISAMEQFYAGMSSVTEDNRKGTDYFTLELATRQGEEQLAFYCAVHESDADLFEKQLTSVFPRAKILLKKDDYNSFHVDGESVISKPEYTNDVIFPIKLYEDFDHDPLNGILNAFSKLDEKEGLAIQLAVRPADGKYGDKFKEAVGKIENGVDVDDAIDIAYSTLGDISKEMKKEVKRGFMSLIHGESDDEEESGMDTEAQEAVEQIQEKLDSPIFSVNIRLVASAEDTASANHALSNLESAFKQFANTKGHTPTFQRLEGQQKEKALHRFTFRLFYPKSEIPLNTTELTTLFHFPVTESGSRELKESNATRAPAPVDLPDDGTLIGVNEYRGDETEVRLTESDRMRHFYTIGQTGTGKT
;
A
#
# COMPACT_ATOMS: atom_id res chain seq x y z
N ASP A 1 1.86 17.33 -19.43
CA ASP A 1 0.67 16.54 -19.82
C ASP A 1 -0.41 16.37 -18.74
N LEU A 2 -0.42 17.18 -17.67
CA LEU A 2 -1.44 17.06 -16.60
C LEU A 2 -2.82 17.57 -17.05
N ALA A 3 -3.87 16.96 -16.50
CA ALA A 3 -5.24 17.45 -16.70
C ALA A 3 -5.40 18.84 -16.04
N PRO A 4 -6.14 19.78 -16.66
CA PRO A 4 -6.33 21.11 -16.09
C PRO A 4 -7.14 21.04 -14.79
N GLU A 5 -6.69 21.76 -13.77
CA GLU A 5 -7.40 21.90 -12.50
C GLU A 5 -7.57 23.35 -12.06
N GLU A 6 -8.51 23.59 -11.14
CA GLU A 6 -8.84 24.93 -10.66
C GLU A 6 -7.63 25.64 -10.03
N HIS A 7 -6.73 24.87 -9.42
CA HIS A 7 -5.54 25.38 -8.72
C HIS A 7 -4.29 25.49 -9.59
N ASP A 8 -4.36 25.28 -10.91
CA ASP A 8 -3.20 25.32 -11.82
C ASP A 8 -2.38 26.62 -11.73
N ALA A 9 -3.06 27.76 -11.56
CA ALA A 9 -2.39 29.05 -11.40
C ALA A 9 -1.54 29.09 -10.12
N LYS A 10 -2.04 28.47 -9.04
CA LYS A 10 -1.32 28.34 -7.77
C LYS A 10 -0.15 27.37 -7.89
N MET A 11 -0.33 26.25 -8.58
CA MET A 11 0.75 25.28 -8.86
C MET A 11 1.91 25.92 -9.61
N LYS A 12 1.61 26.76 -10.61
CA LYS A 12 2.63 27.55 -11.33
C LYS A 12 3.39 28.52 -10.42
N GLU A 13 2.70 29.15 -9.48
CA GLU A 13 3.32 30.02 -8.47
C GLU A 13 4.24 29.23 -7.54
N LEU A 14 3.81 28.06 -7.07
CA LEU A 14 4.60 27.19 -6.19
C LEU A 14 5.84 26.66 -6.92
N LEU A 15 5.71 26.19 -8.17
CA LEU A 15 6.86 25.80 -9.00
C LEU A 15 7.86 26.96 -9.20
N LYS A 16 7.36 28.18 -9.38
CA LYS A 16 8.24 29.37 -9.44
C LYS A 16 8.97 29.57 -8.12
N LYS A 17 8.31 29.40 -6.98
CA LYS A 17 8.95 29.48 -5.66
C LYS A 17 10.00 28.40 -5.45
N VAL A 18 9.84 27.20 -6.01
CA VAL A 18 10.88 26.15 -6.00
C VAL A 18 12.16 26.67 -6.66
N LYS A 19 12.04 27.30 -7.84
CA LYS A 19 13.19 27.86 -8.57
C LYS A 19 13.84 29.03 -7.84
N GLU A 20 13.06 29.85 -7.15
CA GLU A 20 13.56 31.05 -6.46
C GLU A 20 14.13 30.77 -5.08
N ASN A 21 13.52 29.84 -4.32
CA ASN A 21 13.77 29.66 -2.89
C ASN A 21 14.12 28.22 -2.49
N GLY A 22 14.12 27.27 -3.43
CA GLY A 22 14.35 25.85 -3.18
C GLY A 22 13.09 25.06 -2.80
N ILE A 23 13.12 23.76 -3.03
CA ILE A 23 12.01 22.84 -2.76
C ILE A 23 11.72 22.75 -1.27
N LYS A 24 12.75 22.75 -0.41
CA LYS A 24 12.56 22.59 1.03
C LYS A 24 11.76 23.74 1.64
N ASN A 25 12.08 24.97 1.24
CA ASN A 25 11.37 26.17 1.70
C ASN A 25 9.95 26.20 1.12
N THR A 26 9.79 25.83 -0.15
CA THR A 26 8.48 25.79 -0.80
C THR A 26 7.56 24.77 -0.15
N LEU A 27 8.05 23.56 0.16
CA LEU A 27 7.29 22.56 0.92
C LEU A 27 6.99 23.00 2.36
N SER A 28 7.79 23.88 2.96
CA SER A 28 7.44 24.49 4.26
C SER A 28 6.25 25.43 4.09
N VAL A 29 6.27 26.28 3.06
CA VAL A 29 5.17 27.21 2.74
C VAL A 29 3.88 26.43 2.46
N VAL A 30 3.94 25.37 1.65
CA VAL A 30 2.76 24.52 1.36
C VAL A 30 2.20 23.89 2.63
N ARG A 31 3.06 23.40 3.53
CA ARG A 31 2.60 22.85 4.83
C ARG A 31 1.97 23.91 5.73
N GLU A 32 2.47 25.15 5.69
CA GLU A 32 1.90 26.29 6.43
C GLU A 32 0.56 26.79 5.86
N MET A 33 0.21 26.41 4.63
CA MET A 33 -1.12 26.70 4.07
C MET A 33 -2.22 25.83 4.71
N GLU A 34 -1.85 24.72 5.36
CA GLU A 34 -2.77 23.76 5.98
C GLU A 34 -3.83 23.19 5.01
N ASP A 35 -3.57 23.28 3.71
CA ASP A 35 -4.44 22.79 2.63
C ASP A 35 -3.86 21.50 2.02
N LYS A 36 -4.53 20.38 2.26
CA LYS A 36 -4.10 19.05 1.80
C LYS A 36 -4.38 18.79 0.34
N HIS A 37 -5.40 19.43 -0.20
CA HIS A 37 -5.67 19.35 -1.64
C HIS A 37 -4.53 20.00 -2.41
N ILE A 38 -4.10 21.20 -1.99
CA ILE A 38 -2.96 21.91 -2.59
C ILE A 38 -1.63 21.16 -2.39
N GLU A 39 -1.42 20.53 -1.22
CA GLU A 39 -0.22 19.73 -0.97
C GLU A 39 -0.11 18.53 -1.92
N ASP A 40 -1.23 17.84 -2.17
CA ASP A 40 -1.33 16.69 -3.07
C ASP A 40 -1.18 17.10 -4.55
N ASP A 41 -1.86 18.16 -4.98
CA ASP A 41 -1.71 18.72 -6.32
C ASP A 41 -0.26 19.15 -6.58
N PHE A 42 0.38 19.74 -5.58
CA PHE A 42 1.77 20.17 -5.70
C PHE A 42 2.73 18.98 -5.77
N HIS A 43 2.46 17.91 -5.01
CA HIS A 43 3.19 16.65 -5.14
C HIS A 43 3.10 16.11 -6.57
N ARG A 44 1.88 16.00 -7.14
CA ARG A 44 1.67 15.58 -8.53
C ARG A 44 2.48 16.42 -9.52
N VAL A 45 2.43 17.73 -9.36
CA VAL A 45 3.15 18.68 -10.24
C VAL A 45 4.67 18.52 -10.12
N LEU A 46 5.20 18.26 -8.92
CA LEU A 46 6.63 18.01 -8.73
C LEU A 46 7.09 16.72 -9.40
N VAL A 47 6.30 15.64 -9.31
CA VAL A 47 6.60 14.36 -9.97
C VAL A 47 6.70 14.55 -11.48
N GLU A 48 5.68 15.14 -12.11
CA GLU A 48 5.71 15.33 -13.57
C GLU A 48 6.79 16.33 -14.00
N TYR A 49 7.06 17.36 -13.20
CA TYR A 49 8.15 18.30 -13.48
C TYR A 49 9.51 17.61 -13.56
N LEU A 50 9.81 16.68 -12.64
CA LEU A 50 11.04 15.89 -12.66
C LEU A 50 11.06 14.90 -13.82
N LYS A 51 9.93 14.25 -14.14
CA LYS A 51 9.82 13.30 -15.27
C LYS A 51 10.02 13.95 -16.64
N GLU A 52 9.64 15.22 -16.80
CA GLU A 52 9.94 16.00 -18.00
C GLU A 52 11.45 16.33 -18.15
N GLY A 53 12.30 15.84 -17.23
CA GLY A 53 13.74 16.01 -17.25
C GLY A 53 14.21 17.33 -16.64
N ASN A 54 13.34 18.05 -15.94
CA ASN A 54 13.73 19.27 -15.25
C ASN A 54 14.43 18.92 -13.92
N GLU A 55 15.45 19.69 -13.57
CA GLU A 55 16.17 19.54 -12.30
C GLU A 55 15.65 20.49 -11.22
N ILE A 56 15.79 20.07 -9.96
CA ILE A 56 15.55 20.89 -8.77
C ILE A 56 16.89 20.97 -8.00
N GLU A 57 17.52 22.14 -8.02
CA GLU A 57 18.91 22.33 -7.58
C GLU A 57 19.20 21.89 -6.12
N ASP A 58 18.24 22.06 -5.21
CA ASP A 58 18.38 21.70 -3.80
C ASP A 58 17.81 20.31 -3.42
N LEU A 59 17.34 19.53 -4.41
CA LEU A 59 16.81 18.19 -4.19
C LEU A 59 17.93 17.14 -4.22
N GLN A 60 18.38 16.73 -3.04
CA GLN A 60 19.36 15.65 -2.93
C GLN A 60 18.72 14.29 -3.25
N GLU A 61 19.30 13.53 -4.19
CA GLU A 61 18.81 12.19 -4.57
C GLU A 61 18.65 11.24 -3.38
N SER A 62 19.53 11.33 -2.38
CA SER A 62 19.46 10.48 -1.19
C SER A 62 18.34 10.86 -0.22
N SER A 63 17.71 12.03 -0.39
CA SER A 63 16.66 12.55 0.51
C SER A 63 15.37 11.73 0.41
N GLN A 64 14.58 11.69 1.48
CA GLN A 64 13.26 11.05 1.45
C GLN A 64 12.32 11.70 0.44
N THR A 65 12.42 13.02 0.25
CA THR A 65 11.62 13.75 -0.72
C THR A 65 11.94 13.35 -2.15
N ALA A 66 13.22 13.19 -2.50
CA ALA A 66 13.60 12.72 -3.84
C ALA A 66 13.05 11.32 -4.12
N LYS A 67 13.15 10.42 -3.14
CA LYS A 67 12.63 9.04 -3.24
C LYS A 67 11.12 8.99 -3.40
N ALA A 68 10.39 9.82 -2.65
CA ALA A 68 8.94 9.96 -2.82
C ALA A 68 8.55 10.43 -4.23
N LEU A 69 9.27 11.42 -4.77
CA LEU A 69 8.98 12.00 -6.07
C LEU A 69 9.40 11.10 -7.25
N ASP A 70 10.22 10.08 -7.00
CA ASP A 70 10.60 9.04 -7.96
C ASP A 70 9.53 7.96 -8.14
N MET A 71 8.49 7.94 -7.29
CA MET A 71 7.43 6.95 -7.40
C MET A 71 6.51 7.20 -8.60
N ARG A 72 6.08 6.13 -9.25
CA ARG A 72 5.03 6.09 -10.27
C ARG A 72 3.76 5.50 -9.67
N LEU A 73 2.64 6.16 -9.93
CA LEU A 73 1.32 5.66 -9.57
C LEU A 73 0.68 4.89 -10.73
N PHE A 74 0.14 3.72 -10.44
CA PHE A 74 -0.62 2.90 -11.38
C PHE A 74 -2.03 2.68 -10.84
N GLU A 75 -3.05 2.90 -11.67
CA GLU A 75 -4.41 2.41 -11.41
C GLU A 75 -4.50 0.96 -11.90
N VAL A 76 -4.96 0.07 -11.02
CA VAL A 76 -5.19 -1.35 -11.32
C VAL A 76 -6.68 -1.57 -11.52
N VAL A 77 -7.07 -1.85 -12.77
CA VAL A 77 -8.47 -2.12 -13.13
C VAL A 77 -8.65 -3.60 -13.38
N LEU A 78 -9.50 -4.23 -12.59
CA LEU A 78 -9.76 -5.65 -12.70
C LEU A 78 -10.89 -5.93 -13.70
N PRO A 79 -10.84 -7.06 -14.42
CA PRO A 79 -11.97 -7.51 -15.22
C PRO A 79 -13.11 -7.97 -14.30
N ARG A 80 -14.34 -7.95 -14.82
CA ARG A 80 -15.44 -8.64 -14.14
C ARG A 80 -15.15 -10.15 -14.06
N PRO A 81 -15.32 -10.77 -12.88
CA PRO A 81 -15.18 -12.22 -12.74
C PRO A 81 -16.20 -12.93 -13.62
N GLN A 82 -15.79 -14.02 -14.26
CA GLN A 82 -16.68 -14.80 -15.15
C GLN A 82 -17.42 -15.90 -14.39
N ASP A 83 -18.56 -16.34 -14.94
CA ASP A 83 -19.37 -17.44 -14.37
C ASP A 83 -18.56 -18.73 -14.13
N ASP A 84 -17.49 -18.98 -14.92
CA ASP A 84 -16.62 -20.15 -14.76
C ASP A 84 -15.62 -20.01 -13.58
N GLU A 85 -15.27 -18.79 -13.16
CA GLU A 85 -14.39 -18.52 -12.00
C GLU A 85 -15.13 -18.72 -10.67
N GLN A 86 -16.47 -18.70 -10.68
CA GLN A 86 -17.30 -19.03 -9.53
C GLN A 86 -17.16 -20.49 -9.07
N GLN A 87 -16.51 -21.37 -9.86
CA GLN A 87 -16.21 -22.75 -9.46
C GLN A 87 -14.98 -22.87 -8.54
N LYS A 88 -14.11 -21.85 -8.48
CA LYS A 88 -12.96 -21.84 -7.56
C LYS A 88 -13.41 -21.42 -6.16
N GLY A 89 -12.81 -22.03 -5.14
CA GLY A 89 -13.03 -21.62 -3.76
C GLY A 89 -12.51 -20.19 -3.52
N LEU A 90 -13.19 -19.42 -2.67
CA LEU A 90 -12.80 -18.04 -2.32
C LEU A 90 -11.32 -17.94 -1.92
N SER A 91 -10.85 -18.82 -1.02
CA SER A 91 -9.47 -18.87 -0.55
C SER A 91 -8.48 -19.14 -1.69
N GLU A 92 -8.83 -20.00 -2.65
CA GLU A 92 -7.96 -20.27 -3.81
C GLU A 92 -7.76 -19.00 -4.65
N MET A 93 -8.81 -18.20 -4.82
CA MET A 93 -8.72 -16.96 -5.59
C MET A 93 -7.94 -15.88 -4.83
N ILE A 94 -8.18 -15.74 -3.53
CA ILE A 94 -7.49 -14.76 -2.68
C ILE A 94 -5.98 -15.08 -2.59
N SER A 95 -5.62 -16.36 -2.43
CA SER A 95 -4.22 -16.81 -2.31
C SER A 95 -3.34 -16.45 -3.52
N ALA A 96 -3.92 -16.16 -4.69
CA ALA A 96 -3.16 -15.66 -5.84
C ALA A 96 -2.42 -14.35 -5.49
N MET A 97 -2.99 -13.51 -4.63
CA MET A 97 -2.36 -12.29 -4.15
C MET A 97 -1.06 -12.56 -3.36
N GLU A 98 -0.97 -13.69 -2.65
CA GLU A 98 0.26 -14.09 -1.96
C GLU A 98 1.43 -14.28 -2.93
N GLN A 99 1.16 -14.78 -4.14
CA GLN A 99 2.18 -14.92 -5.20
C GLN A 99 2.67 -13.55 -5.68
N PHE A 100 1.76 -12.57 -5.78
CA PHE A 100 2.14 -11.19 -6.12
C PHE A 100 3.05 -10.61 -5.03
N TYR A 101 2.71 -10.78 -3.75
CA TYR A 101 3.55 -10.32 -2.64
C TYR A 101 4.92 -10.99 -2.61
N ALA A 102 4.98 -12.29 -2.87
CA ALA A 102 6.24 -13.02 -2.97
C ALA A 102 7.11 -12.47 -4.12
N GLY A 103 6.53 -12.20 -5.29
CA GLY A 103 7.23 -11.59 -6.42
C GLY A 103 7.75 -10.18 -6.11
N MET A 104 6.93 -9.36 -5.45
CA MET A 104 7.28 -8.01 -5.03
C MET A 104 8.28 -7.95 -3.87
N SER A 105 8.56 -9.09 -3.21
CA SER A 105 9.59 -9.13 -2.16
C SER A 105 11.01 -8.87 -2.69
N SER A 106 11.21 -9.02 -4.00
CA SER A 106 12.48 -8.75 -4.69
C SER A 106 12.86 -7.27 -4.81
N VAL A 107 11.99 -6.34 -4.40
CA VAL A 107 12.26 -4.88 -4.35
C VAL A 107 13.43 -4.51 -3.40
N THR A 108 13.91 -5.46 -2.59
CA THR A 108 14.86 -5.26 -1.48
C THR A 108 16.36 -5.42 -1.80
N GLU A 109 16.79 -5.38 -3.07
CA GLU A 109 18.22 -5.52 -3.38
C GLU A 109 19.10 -4.45 -2.69
N ASP A 110 20.21 -4.89 -2.06
CA ASP A 110 21.09 -4.21 -1.08
C ASP A 110 21.57 -2.78 -1.39
N ASN A 111 21.38 -2.29 -2.61
CA ASN A 111 21.77 -0.95 -3.06
C ASN A 111 20.62 0.09 -3.00
N ARG A 112 19.42 -0.29 -2.53
CA ARG A 112 18.18 0.51 -2.62
C ARG A 112 17.66 1.06 -1.28
N LYS A 113 18.57 1.49 -0.40
CA LYS A 113 18.18 2.00 0.94
C LYS A 113 17.16 3.13 0.85
N GLY A 114 15.93 2.88 1.31
CA GLY A 114 14.85 3.87 1.39
C GLY A 114 13.95 3.93 0.16
N THR A 115 14.16 3.06 -0.84
CA THR A 115 13.23 2.82 -1.97
C THR A 115 12.73 1.37 -1.98
N ASP A 116 12.99 0.65 -0.89
CA ASP A 116 12.72 -0.76 -0.64
C ASP A 116 11.25 -1.04 -0.26
N TYR A 117 10.31 -0.31 -0.86
CA TYR A 117 8.88 -0.44 -0.56
C TYR A 117 8.01 -0.03 -1.74
N PHE A 118 6.76 -0.47 -1.70
CA PHE A 118 5.69 -0.05 -2.60
C PHE A 118 4.45 0.31 -1.80
N THR A 119 3.46 0.96 -2.42
CA THR A 119 2.15 1.16 -1.81
C THR A 119 1.06 0.37 -2.52
N LEU A 120 0.08 -0.08 -1.75
CA LEU A 120 -1.20 -0.56 -2.23
C LEU A 120 -2.28 0.36 -1.66
N GLU A 121 -3.12 0.86 -2.54
CA GLU A 121 -4.04 1.95 -2.23
C GLU A 121 -5.44 1.61 -2.74
N LEU A 122 -6.43 1.97 -1.94
CA LEU A 122 -7.85 1.90 -2.30
C LEU A 122 -8.44 3.27 -1.96
N ALA A 123 -8.83 4.03 -2.98
CA ALA A 123 -9.20 5.42 -2.81
C ALA A 123 -10.31 5.88 -3.76
N THR A 124 -11.07 6.87 -3.32
CA THR A 124 -11.93 7.68 -4.18
C THR A 124 -11.25 9.01 -4.50
N ARG A 125 -11.37 9.44 -5.76
CA ARG A 125 -11.01 10.81 -6.15
C ARG A 125 -12.11 11.76 -5.73
N GLN A 126 -11.76 12.94 -5.23
CA GLN A 126 -12.77 13.93 -4.85
C GLN A 126 -13.68 14.25 -6.06
N GLY A 127 -15.00 14.17 -5.86
CA GLY A 127 -15.98 14.42 -6.92
C GLY A 127 -16.20 13.24 -7.88
N GLU A 128 -15.57 12.09 -7.64
CA GLU A 128 -15.84 10.84 -8.34
C GLU A 128 -16.46 9.81 -7.41
N GLU A 129 -17.56 9.19 -7.82
CA GLU A 129 -18.15 8.05 -7.11
C GLU A 129 -17.32 6.76 -7.26
N GLN A 130 -16.36 6.74 -8.20
CA GLN A 130 -15.62 5.55 -8.55
C GLN A 130 -14.47 5.29 -7.58
N LEU A 131 -14.56 4.16 -6.90
CA LEU A 131 -13.50 3.54 -6.13
C LEU A 131 -12.52 2.85 -7.08
N ALA A 132 -11.22 3.03 -6.83
CA ALA A 132 -10.19 2.39 -7.63
C ALA A 132 -9.04 1.86 -6.76
N PHE A 133 -8.42 0.80 -7.27
CA PHE A 133 -7.17 0.27 -6.72
C PHE A 133 -6.00 0.99 -7.37
N TYR A 134 -5.02 1.35 -6.54
CA TYR A 134 -3.77 1.92 -6.99
C TYR A 134 -2.58 1.18 -6.40
N CYS A 135 -1.47 1.22 -7.13
CA CYS A 135 -0.18 0.79 -6.62
C CYS A 135 0.86 1.84 -7.00
N ALA A 136 1.63 2.30 -6.03
CA ALA A 136 2.79 3.14 -6.32
C ALA A 136 4.08 2.38 -6.07
N VAL A 137 5.00 2.47 -7.03
CA VAL A 137 6.33 1.85 -6.98
C VAL A 137 7.37 2.86 -7.41
N HIS A 138 8.61 2.72 -6.96
CA HIS A 138 9.72 3.53 -7.48
C HIS A 138 9.93 3.24 -8.97
N GLU A 139 10.47 4.21 -9.72
CA GLU A 139 10.68 4.08 -11.17
C GLU A 139 11.44 2.80 -11.53
N SER A 140 12.46 2.44 -10.73
CA SER A 140 13.24 1.21 -10.91
C SER A 140 12.45 -0.10 -10.76
N ASP A 141 11.26 -0.05 -10.17
CA ASP A 141 10.41 -1.20 -9.86
C ASP A 141 9.14 -1.27 -10.71
N ALA A 142 8.93 -0.31 -11.61
CA ALA A 142 7.77 -0.27 -12.50
C ALA A 142 7.63 -1.56 -13.33
N ASP A 143 8.69 -1.96 -14.02
CA ASP A 143 8.73 -3.18 -14.83
C ASP A 143 8.48 -4.45 -14.00
N LEU A 144 9.04 -4.49 -12.78
CA LEU A 144 8.86 -5.61 -11.87
C LEU A 144 7.38 -5.72 -11.48
N PHE A 145 6.80 -4.61 -11.03
CA PHE A 145 5.39 -4.54 -10.64
C PHE A 145 4.47 -4.99 -11.78
N GLU A 146 4.65 -4.46 -12.98
CA GLU A 146 3.81 -4.81 -14.12
C GLU A 146 3.90 -6.29 -14.47
N LYS A 147 5.10 -6.86 -14.46
CA LYS A 147 5.34 -8.29 -14.73
C LYS A 147 4.72 -9.18 -13.64
N GLN A 148 4.94 -8.86 -12.36
CA GLN A 148 4.39 -9.65 -11.25
C GLN A 148 2.86 -9.60 -11.25
N LEU A 149 2.29 -8.40 -11.37
CA LEU A 149 0.84 -8.23 -11.38
C LEU A 149 0.19 -8.92 -12.58
N THR A 150 0.76 -8.78 -13.78
CA THR A 150 0.23 -9.42 -14.99
C THR A 150 0.41 -10.94 -14.98
N SER A 151 1.45 -11.46 -14.31
CA SER A 151 1.65 -12.91 -14.17
C SER A 151 0.56 -13.55 -13.31
N VAL A 152 0.16 -12.86 -12.23
CA VAL A 152 -0.86 -13.36 -11.29
C VAL A 152 -2.27 -13.03 -11.77
N PHE A 153 -2.48 -11.84 -12.35
CA PHE A 153 -3.76 -11.35 -12.85
C PHE A 153 -3.66 -10.96 -14.34
N PRO A 154 -3.60 -11.93 -15.28
CA PRO A 154 -3.31 -11.68 -16.71
C PRO A 154 -4.30 -10.77 -17.44
N ARG A 155 -5.48 -10.57 -16.86
CA ARG A 155 -6.58 -9.77 -17.38
C ARG A 155 -6.73 -8.41 -16.69
N ALA A 156 -5.97 -8.17 -15.61
CA ALA A 156 -5.92 -6.86 -15.00
C ALA A 156 -5.34 -5.86 -16.01
N LYS A 157 -5.85 -4.63 -15.97
CA LYS A 157 -5.27 -3.51 -16.69
C LYS A 157 -4.48 -2.68 -15.72
N ILE A 158 -3.26 -2.36 -16.12
CA ILE A 158 -2.37 -1.48 -15.39
C ILE A 158 -2.31 -0.18 -16.18
N LEU A 159 -2.76 0.90 -15.57
CA LEU A 159 -2.82 2.21 -16.20
C LEU A 159 -1.90 3.16 -15.43
N LEU A 160 -0.84 3.63 -16.09
CA LEU A 160 -0.01 4.68 -15.52
C LEU A 160 -0.86 5.94 -15.28
N LYS A 161 -0.76 6.50 -14.08
CA LYS A 161 -1.45 7.73 -13.68
C LYS A 161 -0.46 8.87 -13.53
N LYS A 162 -0.54 9.83 -14.46
CA LYS A 162 0.12 11.13 -14.36
C LYS A 162 -0.65 12.05 -13.39
N ASP A 163 -1.98 11.98 -13.46
CA ASP A 163 -2.86 12.63 -12.50
C ASP A 163 -3.06 11.75 -11.27
N ASP A 164 -2.59 12.22 -10.11
CA ASP A 164 -2.87 11.61 -8.81
C ASP A 164 -4.38 11.67 -8.52
N TYR A 165 -4.90 10.76 -7.70
CA TYR A 165 -6.34 10.68 -7.46
C TYR A 165 -6.86 11.75 -6.48
N ASN A 166 -5.99 12.43 -5.72
CA ASN A 166 -6.31 13.47 -4.72
C ASN A 166 -7.67 13.27 -4.01
N SER A 167 -7.66 12.58 -2.86
CA SER A 167 -8.85 12.37 -2.03
C SER A 167 -9.17 13.53 -1.09
N PHE A 168 -8.45 14.65 -1.14
CA PHE A 168 -8.66 15.76 -0.21
C PHE A 168 -9.74 16.70 -0.72
N HIS A 169 -10.64 17.11 0.15
CA HIS A 169 -11.67 18.09 -0.17
C HIS A 169 -11.05 19.48 -0.31
N VAL A 170 -11.37 20.20 -1.40
CA VAL A 170 -11.02 21.63 -1.58
C VAL A 170 -11.61 22.48 -0.45
N ASP A 171 -10.79 23.25 0.26
CA ASP A 171 -11.23 24.05 1.42
C ASP A 171 -11.90 23.22 2.54
N GLY A 172 -11.63 21.91 2.60
CA GLY A 172 -12.23 20.99 3.57
C GLY A 172 -11.28 20.60 4.72
N GLU A 173 -11.77 19.69 5.55
CA GLU A 173 -11.04 19.13 6.68
C GLU A 173 -10.57 17.71 6.37
N SER A 174 -9.38 17.38 6.88
CA SER A 174 -8.75 16.07 6.67
C SER A 174 -8.37 15.42 7.99
N VAL A 175 -8.69 14.13 8.11
CA VAL A 175 -8.41 13.29 9.27
C VAL A 175 -7.68 12.02 8.84
N ILE A 176 -6.83 11.51 9.72
CA ILE A 176 -6.04 10.31 9.45
C ILE A 176 -5.91 9.46 10.72
N SER A 177 -5.96 8.15 10.52
CA SER A 177 -5.70 7.14 11.54
C SER A 177 -4.61 6.18 11.09
N LYS A 178 -3.92 5.62 12.08
CA LYS A 178 -2.92 4.56 11.93
C LYS A 178 -3.27 3.40 12.89
N PRO A 179 -2.77 2.19 12.66
CA PRO A 179 -2.87 1.12 13.64
C PRO A 179 -2.27 1.54 14.99
N GLU A 180 -2.92 1.12 16.06
CA GLU A 180 -2.32 1.16 17.39
C GLU A 180 -1.22 0.10 17.50
N TYR A 181 -0.19 0.44 18.26
CA TYR A 181 0.91 -0.48 18.49
C TYR A 181 0.69 -1.22 19.80
N THR A 182 0.44 -2.51 19.69
CA THR A 182 0.12 -3.40 20.81
C THR A 182 1.01 -4.64 20.76
N ASN A 183 1.29 -5.27 21.90
CA ASN A 183 2.21 -6.41 21.97
C ASN A 183 1.66 -7.66 21.26
N ASP A 184 0.34 -7.74 21.12
CA ASP A 184 -0.40 -8.82 20.44
C ASP A 184 -0.20 -8.85 18.92
N VAL A 185 0.48 -7.87 18.30
CA VAL A 185 0.81 -7.91 16.84
C VAL A 185 1.67 -9.12 16.44
N ILE A 186 2.26 -9.80 17.43
CA ILE A 186 2.95 -11.09 17.24
C ILE A 186 1.97 -12.22 16.87
N PHE A 187 0.72 -12.13 17.31
CA PHE A 187 -0.33 -13.06 16.96
C PHE A 187 -0.96 -12.65 15.62
N PRO A 188 -1.53 -13.61 14.87
CA PRO A 188 -2.18 -13.31 13.61
C PRO A 188 -3.53 -12.62 13.83
N ILE A 189 -3.92 -11.77 12.89
CA ILE A 189 -5.32 -11.39 12.70
C ILE A 189 -6.13 -12.58 12.19
N LYS A 190 -7.46 -12.46 12.15
CA LYS A 190 -8.30 -13.45 11.48
C LYS A 190 -7.92 -13.54 10.00
N LEU A 191 -7.67 -14.74 9.48
CA LEU A 191 -7.19 -14.96 8.12
C LEU A 191 -8.35 -15.15 7.14
N TYR A 192 -8.14 -14.87 5.84
CA TYR A 192 -9.17 -14.99 4.81
C TYR A 192 -9.75 -16.41 4.70
N GLU A 193 -9.01 -17.43 5.11
CA GLU A 193 -9.45 -18.83 5.15
C GLU A 193 -10.58 -19.06 6.15
N ASP A 194 -10.69 -18.22 7.18
CA ASP A 194 -11.72 -18.28 8.22
C ASP A 194 -12.99 -17.47 7.89
N PHE A 195 -13.07 -16.90 6.68
CA PHE A 195 -14.24 -16.14 6.24
C PHE A 195 -15.11 -16.94 5.26
N ASP A 196 -16.42 -16.94 5.52
CA ASP A 196 -17.41 -17.53 4.60
C ASP A 196 -17.60 -16.70 3.31
N HIS A 197 -17.24 -15.41 3.36
CA HIS A 197 -17.41 -14.44 2.29
C HIS A 197 -16.16 -13.55 2.18
N ASP A 198 -15.93 -12.95 1.02
CA ASP A 198 -14.75 -12.11 0.81
C ASP A 198 -14.67 -10.97 1.87
N PRO A 199 -13.60 -10.92 2.69
CA PRO A 199 -13.46 -9.94 3.76
C PRO A 199 -13.29 -8.50 3.24
N LEU A 200 -12.83 -8.32 2.00
CA LEU A 200 -12.70 -7.00 1.38
C LEU A 200 -14.07 -6.34 1.20
N ASN A 201 -15.15 -7.10 1.07
CA ASN A 201 -16.51 -6.53 0.96
C ASN A 201 -16.86 -5.63 2.14
N GLY A 202 -16.41 -5.96 3.36
CA GLY A 202 -16.62 -5.11 4.53
C GLY A 202 -15.96 -3.73 4.37
N ILE A 203 -14.77 -3.70 3.77
CA ILE A 203 -14.01 -2.49 3.45
C ILE A 203 -14.68 -1.72 2.32
N LEU A 204 -15.04 -2.38 1.21
CA LEU A 204 -15.71 -1.75 0.06
C LEU A 204 -17.04 -1.08 0.45
N ASN A 205 -17.81 -1.69 1.36
CA ASN A 205 -19.05 -1.12 1.88
C ASN A 205 -18.85 0.17 2.70
N ALA A 206 -17.64 0.47 3.18
CA ALA A 206 -17.35 1.75 3.83
C ALA A 206 -17.26 2.88 2.79
N PHE A 207 -16.78 2.59 1.58
CA PHE A 207 -16.70 3.54 0.48
C PHE A 207 -18.06 3.80 -0.17
N SER A 208 -18.93 2.80 -0.25
CA SER A 208 -20.26 2.94 -0.88
C SER A 208 -21.22 3.85 -0.10
N LYS A 209 -20.84 4.34 1.09
CA LYS A 209 -21.65 5.19 1.96
C LYS A 209 -21.18 6.65 1.97
N LEU A 210 -20.18 6.99 1.17
CA LEU A 210 -19.63 8.33 1.07
C LEU A 210 -20.56 9.23 0.26
N ASP A 211 -20.63 10.50 0.65
CA ASP A 211 -21.17 11.55 -0.24
C ASP A 211 -20.20 11.81 -1.41
N GLU A 212 -20.70 12.27 -2.57
CA GLU A 212 -19.88 12.58 -3.76
C GLU A 212 -18.73 13.54 -3.46
N LYS A 213 -18.88 14.40 -2.44
CA LYS A 213 -17.85 15.36 -2.04
C LYS A 213 -16.86 14.81 -1.03
N GLU A 214 -17.15 13.69 -0.37
CA GLU A 214 -16.26 13.08 0.62
C GLU A 214 -15.17 12.26 -0.09
N GLY A 215 -13.94 12.40 0.40
CA GLY A 215 -12.83 11.55 0.00
C GLY A 215 -12.50 10.54 1.08
N LEU A 216 -12.21 9.31 0.68
CA LEU A 216 -11.75 8.25 1.56
C LEU A 216 -10.60 7.51 0.89
N ALA A 217 -9.59 7.13 1.66
CA ALA A 217 -8.48 6.34 1.16
C ALA A 217 -7.92 5.40 2.23
N ILE A 218 -7.51 4.22 1.78
CA ILE A 218 -6.66 3.28 2.50
C ILE A 218 -5.34 3.23 1.75
N GLN A 219 -4.23 3.35 2.48
CA GLN A 219 -2.89 3.17 1.94
C GLN A 219 -2.09 2.22 2.81
N LEU A 220 -1.58 1.15 2.20
CA LEU A 220 -0.63 0.22 2.78
C LEU A 220 0.73 0.47 2.15
N ALA A 221 1.69 1.02 2.90
CA ALA A 221 3.09 1.05 2.47
C ALA A 221 3.75 -0.25 2.92
N VAL A 222 4.14 -1.10 1.97
CA VAL A 222 4.58 -2.47 2.19
C VAL A 222 6.07 -2.58 1.89
N ARG A 223 6.82 -3.12 2.84
CA ARG A 223 8.24 -3.40 2.74
C ARG A 223 8.53 -4.81 3.24
N PRO A 224 9.27 -5.66 2.51
CA PRO A 224 9.69 -6.95 3.05
C PRO A 224 10.55 -6.74 4.30
N ALA A 225 10.31 -7.51 5.37
CA ALA A 225 11.07 -7.33 6.59
C ALA A 225 12.45 -8.01 6.50
N ASP A 226 13.49 -7.36 7.04
CA ASP A 226 14.87 -7.86 7.11
C ASP A 226 15.07 -9.02 8.12
N GLY A 227 14.11 -9.93 8.26
CA GLY A 227 14.15 -11.06 9.20
C GLY A 227 13.99 -10.72 10.69
N LYS A 228 14.13 -9.44 11.08
CA LYS A 228 14.09 -8.96 12.47
C LYS A 228 12.86 -9.41 13.27
N TYR A 229 11.70 -9.52 12.63
CA TYR A 229 10.46 -9.97 13.28
C TYR A 229 10.49 -11.48 13.48
N GLY A 230 10.90 -12.23 12.45
CA GLY A 230 11.03 -13.69 12.54
C GLY A 230 11.93 -14.13 13.69
N ASP A 231 13.08 -13.49 13.86
CA ASP A 231 14.00 -13.79 14.96
C ASP A 231 13.40 -13.47 16.34
N LYS A 232 12.71 -12.32 16.45
CA LYS A 232 12.07 -11.90 17.70
C LYS A 232 10.88 -12.79 18.09
N PHE A 233 10.11 -13.24 17.11
CA PHE A 233 8.98 -14.14 17.33
C PHE A 233 9.44 -15.53 17.73
N LYS A 234 10.51 -16.05 17.09
CA LYS A 234 11.18 -17.29 17.52
C LYS A 234 11.76 -17.18 18.93
N GLU A 235 12.33 -16.03 19.30
CA GLU A 235 12.80 -15.76 20.66
C GLU A 235 11.62 -15.82 21.67
N ALA A 236 10.46 -15.29 21.31
CA ALA A 236 9.25 -15.35 22.16
C ALA A 236 8.74 -16.77 22.32
N VAL A 237 8.61 -17.54 21.23
CA VAL A 237 8.25 -18.98 21.29
C VAL A 237 9.18 -19.73 22.23
N GLY A 238 10.50 -19.56 22.07
CA GLY A 238 11.46 -20.22 22.95
C GLY A 238 11.36 -19.79 24.41
N LYS A 239 10.93 -18.56 24.73
CA LYS A 239 10.67 -18.14 26.13
C LYS A 239 9.46 -18.85 26.69
N ILE A 240 8.37 -18.92 25.93
CA ILE A 240 7.12 -19.56 26.35
C ILE A 240 7.35 -21.05 26.57
N GLU A 241 8.06 -21.73 25.66
CA GLU A 241 8.44 -23.15 25.78
C GLU A 241 9.30 -23.43 27.03
N ASN A 242 10.06 -22.45 27.51
CA ASN A 242 10.87 -22.54 28.73
C ASN A 242 10.12 -22.10 30.00
N GLY A 243 8.80 -21.93 29.94
CA GLY A 243 7.95 -21.61 31.09
C GLY A 243 7.90 -20.13 31.48
N VAL A 244 8.31 -19.22 30.59
CA VAL A 244 8.06 -17.78 30.79
C VAL A 244 6.59 -17.49 30.48
N ASP A 245 5.96 -16.65 31.30
CA ASP A 245 4.60 -16.15 31.07
C ASP A 245 4.46 -15.50 29.68
N VAL A 246 3.30 -15.69 29.04
CA VAL A 246 3.05 -15.25 27.67
C VAL A 246 3.20 -13.72 27.54
N ASP A 247 2.63 -12.94 28.47
CA ASP A 247 2.66 -11.48 28.40
C ASP A 247 4.10 -10.95 28.49
N ASP A 248 4.92 -11.57 29.35
CA ASP A 248 6.35 -11.24 29.49
C ASP A 248 7.17 -11.68 28.27
N ALA A 249 6.81 -12.79 27.63
CA ALA A 249 7.52 -13.32 26.47
C ALA A 249 7.29 -12.48 25.21
N ILE A 250 6.09 -11.92 25.04
CA ILE A 250 5.68 -11.11 23.89
C ILE A 250 5.99 -9.62 24.03
N ASP A 251 6.46 -9.15 25.19
CA ASP A 251 6.92 -7.76 25.39
C ASP A 251 8.26 -7.52 24.66
N ILE A 252 8.16 -7.38 23.35
CA ILE A 252 9.29 -7.29 22.44
C ILE A 252 9.59 -5.81 22.14
N ALA A 253 10.83 -5.39 22.35
CA ALA A 253 11.28 -4.10 21.86
C ALA A 253 11.56 -4.19 20.34
N TYR A 254 10.66 -3.65 19.52
CA TYR A 254 10.79 -3.73 18.06
C TYR A 254 11.74 -2.68 17.45
N SER A 255 12.20 -1.70 18.23
CA SER A 255 13.16 -0.68 17.78
C SER A 255 14.62 -1.18 17.79
N THR A 256 15.35 -0.88 16.72
CA THR A 256 16.77 -1.25 16.49
C THR A 256 17.77 -0.56 17.43
N LEU A 257 17.37 0.46 18.20
CA LEU A 257 18.22 1.08 19.22
C LEU A 257 18.29 0.25 20.52
N GLY A 258 17.37 -0.70 20.72
CA GLY A 258 17.33 -1.56 21.91
C GLY A 258 18.38 -2.68 21.91
N ASP A 259 18.92 -3.05 20.75
CA ASP A 259 19.81 -4.21 20.62
C ASP A 259 21.20 -3.96 21.23
N ILE A 260 21.64 -2.70 21.32
CA ILE A 260 22.86 -2.32 22.05
C ILE A 260 22.68 -2.47 23.58
N SER A 261 21.44 -2.36 24.08
CA SER A 261 21.14 -2.55 25.51
C SER A 261 21.02 -4.03 25.91
N LYS A 262 20.73 -4.92 24.94
CA LYS A 262 20.58 -6.37 25.18
C LYS A 262 21.91 -7.01 25.58
N GLU A 263 23.06 -6.60 25.00
CA GLU A 263 24.38 -7.13 25.39
C GLU A 263 24.77 -6.74 26.83
N MET A 264 24.57 -5.47 27.21
CA MET A 264 24.84 -5.00 28.58
C MET A 264 23.92 -5.66 29.63
N LYS A 265 22.63 -5.88 29.31
CA LYS A 265 21.72 -6.58 30.23
C LYS A 265 22.03 -8.07 30.34
N LYS A 266 22.53 -8.71 29.29
CA LYS A 266 22.94 -10.14 29.30
C LYS A 266 24.10 -10.38 30.26
N GLU A 267 25.10 -9.48 30.31
CA GLU A 267 26.22 -9.58 31.25
C GLU A 267 25.80 -9.36 32.71
N VAL A 268 24.94 -8.38 32.96
CA VAL A 268 24.43 -8.10 34.32
C VAL A 268 23.56 -9.26 34.83
N LYS A 269 22.71 -9.85 33.99
CA LYS A 269 21.85 -10.99 34.37
C LYS A 269 22.68 -12.28 34.59
N ARG A 270 23.76 -12.49 33.83
CA ARG A 270 24.73 -13.59 34.06
C ARG A 270 25.48 -13.41 35.39
N GLY A 271 25.89 -12.18 35.72
CA GLY A 271 26.53 -11.85 36.99
C GLY A 271 25.59 -12.01 38.20
N PHE A 272 24.30 -11.71 38.03
CA PHE A 272 23.28 -11.87 39.07
C PHE A 272 22.87 -13.33 39.28
N MET A 273 22.71 -14.12 38.20
CA MET A 273 22.41 -15.57 38.28
C MET A 273 23.53 -16.37 38.93
N SER A 274 24.80 -16.00 38.71
CA SER A 274 25.97 -16.63 39.34
C SER A 274 26.06 -16.39 40.86
N LEU A 275 25.33 -15.40 41.40
CA LEU A 275 25.34 -15.07 42.83
C LEU A 275 24.13 -15.66 43.59
N ILE A 276 23.11 -16.14 42.87
CA ILE A 276 21.84 -16.62 43.44
C ILE A 276 21.73 -18.15 43.45
N HIS A 277 22.53 -18.88 42.67
CA HIS A 277 22.52 -20.35 42.64
C HIS A 277 23.28 -20.96 43.83
N GLY A 278 22.64 -20.90 44.99
CA GLY A 278 22.77 -21.91 46.04
C GLY A 278 21.59 -22.88 45.92
N GLU A 279 21.90 -24.12 45.54
CA GLU A 279 21.11 -25.36 45.62
C GLU A 279 19.58 -25.23 45.77
N SER A 280 18.86 -25.50 44.67
CA SER A 280 17.61 -26.27 44.69
C SER A 280 17.35 -26.83 43.29
N ASP A 281 17.73 -28.09 43.10
CA ASP A 281 17.19 -28.97 42.06
C ASP A 281 15.76 -29.32 42.46
N ASP A 282 14.81 -28.92 41.62
CA ASP A 282 13.53 -29.58 41.36
C ASP A 282 12.98 -28.94 40.07
N GLU A 283 13.55 -29.32 38.92
CA GLU A 283 12.91 -29.10 37.62
C GLU A 283 11.73 -30.08 37.51
N GLU A 284 10.57 -29.68 38.03
CA GLU A 284 9.31 -30.21 37.50
C GLU A 284 9.19 -29.71 36.06
N GLU A 285 9.32 -30.61 35.08
CA GLU A 285 8.74 -30.45 33.75
C GLU A 285 7.21 -30.28 33.93
N SER A 286 6.78 -29.09 34.33
CA SER A 286 5.38 -28.72 34.23
C SER A 286 5.12 -28.57 32.74
N GLY A 287 4.46 -29.54 32.13
CA GLY A 287 4.03 -29.43 30.74
C GLY A 287 3.36 -28.07 30.52
N MET A 288 3.66 -27.44 29.39
CA MET A 288 3.08 -26.13 29.05
C MET A 288 1.57 -26.15 29.28
N ASP A 289 1.05 -25.14 29.97
CA ASP A 289 -0.39 -25.00 30.14
C ASP A 289 -1.09 -24.70 28.79
N THR A 290 -2.40 -24.79 28.77
CA THR A 290 -3.19 -24.63 27.53
C THR A 290 -3.01 -23.26 26.90
N GLU A 291 -2.83 -22.21 27.70
CA GLU A 291 -2.67 -20.83 27.20
C GLU A 291 -1.32 -20.65 26.50
N ALA A 292 -0.24 -21.15 27.11
CA ALA A 292 1.09 -21.18 26.53
C ALA A 292 1.13 -21.99 25.23
N GLN A 293 0.44 -23.13 25.17
CA GLN A 293 0.34 -23.94 23.95
C GLN A 293 -0.38 -23.20 22.82
N GLU A 294 -1.54 -22.60 23.12
CA GLU A 294 -2.30 -21.81 22.14
C GLU A 294 -1.50 -20.59 21.64
N ALA A 295 -0.78 -19.90 22.54
CA ALA A 295 0.09 -18.79 22.16
C ALA A 295 1.22 -19.23 21.23
N VAL A 296 1.89 -20.35 21.52
CA VAL A 296 2.95 -20.89 20.65
C VAL A 296 2.41 -21.26 19.27
N GLU A 297 1.24 -21.90 19.19
CA GLU A 297 0.59 -22.25 17.92
C GLU A 297 0.28 -21.01 17.07
N GLN A 298 -0.30 -19.97 17.68
CA GLN A 298 -0.60 -18.71 17.00
C GLN A 298 0.66 -17.99 16.51
N ILE A 299 1.74 -17.97 17.30
CA ILE A 299 3.01 -17.36 16.86
C ILE A 299 3.67 -18.18 15.75
N GLN A 300 3.52 -19.51 15.78
CA GLN A 300 3.98 -20.38 14.69
C GLN A 300 3.20 -20.14 13.39
N GLU A 301 1.88 -20.02 13.46
CA GLU A 301 1.03 -19.63 12.32
C GLU A 301 1.45 -18.27 11.72
N LYS A 302 1.77 -17.29 12.57
CA LYS A 302 2.35 -16.00 12.13
C LYS A 302 3.66 -16.18 11.35
N LEU A 303 4.48 -17.16 11.73
CA LEU A 303 5.80 -17.46 11.16
C LEU A 303 5.78 -18.35 9.91
N ASP A 304 4.63 -18.93 9.55
CA ASP A 304 4.51 -19.87 8.43
C ASP A 304 4.69 -19.22 7.05
N SER A 305 4.53 -17.90 6.96
CA SER A 305 4.76 -17.13 5.73
C SER A 305 5.68 -15.92 5.96
N PRO A 306 6.32 -15.39 4.89
CA PRO A 306 7.18 -14.21 5.00
C PRO A 306 6.47 -13.01 5.63
N ILE A 307 7.20 -12.29 6.49
CA ILE A 307 6.69 -11.12 7.21
C ILE A 307 7.11 -9.83 6.48
N PHE A 308 6.14 -8.94 6.31
CA PHE A 308 6.32 -7.59 5.81
C PHE A 308 6.22 -6.57 6.95
N SER A 309 7.05 -5.54 6.85
CA SER A 309 6.92 -4.26 7.54
C SER A 309 5.87 -3.42 6.81
N VAL A 310 4.72 -3.17 7.45
CA VAL A 310 3.59 -2.48 6.80
C VAL A 310 3.21 -1.21 7.57
N ASN A 311 3.07 -0.07 6.88
CA ASN A 311 2.31 1.05 7.41
C ASN A 311 0.90 1.00 6.85
N ILE A 312 -0.11 1.06 7.71
CA ILE A 312 -1.51 1.24 7.29
C ILE A 312 -1.91 2.67 7.61
N ARG A 313 -2.54 3.35 6.66
CA ARG A 313 -3.07 4.71 6.80
C ARG A 313 -4.50 4.71 6.31
N LEU A 314 -5.39 5.19 7.16
CA LEU A 314 -6.80 5.41 6.83
C LEU A 314 -7.02 6.92 6.81
N VAL A 315 -7.42 7.48 5.67
CA VAL A 315 -7.60 8.92 5.47
C VAL A 315 -9.03 9.19 5.05
N ALA A 316 -9.62 10.24 5.61
CA ALA A 316 -10.88 10.80 5.12
C ALA A 316 -10.78 12.32 5.02
N SER A 317 -11.50 12.88 4.06
CA SER A 317 -11.65 14.32 3.90
C SER A 317 -13.08 14.69 3.53
N ALA A 318 -13.58 15.79 4.08
CA ALA A 318 -14.94 16.28 3.86
C ALA A 318 -15.01 17.80 4.05
N GLU A 319 -16.17 18.40 3.81
CA GLU A 319 -16.41 19.84 4.01
C GLU A 319 -16.14 20.29 5.47
N ASP A 320 -16.39 19.41 6.44
CA ASP A 320 -16.18 19.70 7.86
C ASP A 320 -15.59 18.53 8.65
N THR A 321 -15.01 18.84 9.81
CA THR A 321 -14.35 17.87 10.68
C THR A 321 -15.28 16.75 11.17
N ALA A 322 -16.57 17.02 11.40
CA ALA A 322 -17.50 16.01 11.89
C ALA A 322 -17.82 14.97 10.80
N SER A 323 -18.07 15.43 9.57
CA SER A 323 -18.29 14.57 8.40
C SER A 323 -17.05 13.72 8.10
N ALA A 324 -15.87 14.33 8.07
CA ALA A 324 -14.61 13.61 7.87
C ALA A 324 -14.37 12.56 8.98
N ASN A 325 -14.67 12.90 10.24
CA ASN A 325 -14.56 11.95 11.34
C ASN A 325 -15.55 10.78 11.23
N HIS A 326 -16.78 11.03 10.78
CA HIS A 326 -17.79 10.00 10.58
C HIS A 326 -17.38 9.02 9.48
N ALA A 327 -16.96 9.53 8.31
CA ALA A 327 -16.44 8.70 7.21
C ALA A 327 -15.27 7.81 7.66
N LEU A 328 -14.28 8.39 8.35
CA LEU A 328 -13.14 7.62 8.85
C LEU A 328 -13.54 6.60 9.93
N SER A 329 -14.49 6.92 10.81
CA SER A 329 -14.97 5.98 11.86
C SER A 329 -15.72 4.78 11.27
N ASN A 330 -16.44 4.98 10.16
CA ASN A 330 -17.08 3.90 9.42
C ASN A 330 -16.04 2.96 8.82
N LEU A 331 -14.96 3.52 8.24
CA LEU A 331 -13.86 2.73 7.73
C LEU A 331 -13.11 1.97 8.83
N GLU A 332 -12.76 2.61 9.94
CA GLU A 332 -12.14 1.96 11.11
C GLU A 332 -13.01 0.80 11.64
N SER A 333 -14.34 0.96 11.62
CA SER A 333 -15.27 -0.08 12.05
C SER A 333 -15.28 -1.29 11.12
N ALA A 334 -15.03 -1.11 9.82
CA ALA A 334 -14.92 -2.21 8.87
C ALA A 334 -13.72 -3.12 9.16
N PHE A 335 -12.64 -2.60 9.76
CA PHE A 335 -11.48 -3.40 10.15
C PHE A 335 -11.74 -4.31 11.36
N LYS A 336 -12.79 -4.08 12.15
CA LYS A 336 -13.12 -4.92 13.32
C LYS A 336 -13.45 -6.37 12.93
N GLN A 337 -13.82 -6.63 11.67
CA GLN A 337 -14.08 -7.99 11.19
C GLN A 337 -12.83 -8.88 11.21
N PHE A 338 -11.64 -8.28 11.20
CA PHE A 338 -10.35 -8.98 11.23
C PHE A 338 -9.89 -9.34 12.65
N ALA A 339 -10.68 -9.01 13.67
CA ALA A 339 -10.36 -9.35 15.04
C ALA A 339 -10.26 -10.87 15.23
N ASN A 340 -9.08 -11.33 15.65
CA ASN A 340 -8.90 -12.68 16.18
C ASN A 340 -9.10 -12.62 17.70
N THR A 341 -10.10 -13.32 18.22
CA THR A 341 -10.44 -13.28 19.66
C THR A 341 -9.37 -13.87 20.56
N LYS A 342 -8.47 -14.70 20.00
CA LYS A 342 -7.32 -15.28 20.68
C LYS A 342 -5.98 -14.75 20.17
N GLY A 343 -6.00 -13.79 19.24
CA GLY A 343 -4.83 -13.24 18.59
C GLY A 343 -4.88 -11.73 18.50
N HIS A 344 -4.49 -11.18 17.36
CA HIS A 344 -4.45 -9.73 17.20
C HIS A 344 -5.84 -9.17 16.83
N THR A 345 -6.21 -8.06 17.47
CA THR A 345 -7.37 -7.26 17.07
C THR A 345 -6.89 -5.92 16.51
N PRO A 346 -7.10 -5.66 15.20
CA PRO A 346 -6.72 -4.38 14.62
C PRO A 346 -7.52 -3.22 15.25
N THR A 347 -6.82 -2.33 15.94
CA THR A 347 -7.37 -1.06 16.43
C THR A 347 -6.64 0.12 15.81
N PHE A 348 -7.32 1.26 15.74
CA PHE A 348 -6.82 2.45 15.07
C PHE A 348 -6.83 3.64 16.02
N GLN A 349 -5.73 4.39 15.98
CA GLN A 349 -5.58 5.65 16.70
C GLN A 349 -5.75 6.81 15.73
N ARG A 350 -6.71 7.68 16.04
CA ARG A 350 -6.88 8.99 15.38
C ARG A 350 -5.70 9.89 15.73
N LEU A 351 -5.09 10.49 14.72
CA LEU A 351 -3.97 11.42 14.91
C LEU A 351 -4.47 12.87 14.96
N GLU A 352 -3.88 13.65 15.85
CA GLU A 352 -4.21 15.06 16.05
C GLU A 352 -2.97 15.97 15.99
N GLY A 353 -3.20 17.27 15.80
CA GLY A 353 -2.17 18.31 15.78
C GLY A 353 -1.02 18.00 14.81
N GLN A 354 0.23 18.23 15.24
CA GLN A 354 1.40 18.00 14.39
C GLN A 354 1.59 16.54 13.95
N GLN A 355 1.04 15.57 14.68
CA GLN A 355 1.15 14.16 14.29
C GLN A 355 0.24 13.87 13.10
N LYS A 356 -0.97 14.44 13.10
CA LYS A 356 -1.91 14.44 11.96
C LYS A 356 -1.23 14.99 10.71
N GLU A 357 -0.69 16.20 10.82
CA GLU A 357 -0.05 16.90 9.68
C GLU A 357 1.11 16.11 9.07
N LYS A 358 1.98 15.55 9.93
CA LYS A 358 3.09 14.72 9.46
C LYS A 358 2.61 13.40 8.86
N ALA A 359 1.49 12.84 9.31
CA ALA A 359 0.96 11.59 8.77
C ALA A 359 0.28 11.81 7.41
N LEU A 360 -0.49 12.90 7.26
CA LEU A 360 -1.08 13.32 5.98
C LEU A 360 0.01 13.62 4.94
N HIS A 361 1.07 14.34 5.32
CA HIS A 361 2.22 14.57 4.43
C HIS A 361 2.85 13.24 3.95
N ARG A 362 3.00 12.26 4.85
CA ARG A 362 3.54 10.94 4.46
C ARG A 362 2.57 10.14 3.60
N PHE A 363 1.27 10.36 3.73
CA PHE A 363 0.27 9.75 2.86
C PHE A 363 0.41 10.29 1.43
N THR A 364 0.39 11.62 1.26
CA THR A 364 0.55 12.29 -0.04
C THR A 364 1.86 11.91 -0.72
N PHE A 365 2.98 12.01 -0.01
CA PHE A 365 4.31 11.66 -0.54
C PHE A 365 4.60 10.16 -0.49
N ARG A 366 3.61 9.32 -0.13
CA ARG A 366 3.73 7.85 -0.05
C ARG A 366 4.97 7.37 0.72
N LEU A 367 5.39 8.11 1.75
CA LEU A 367 6.65 7.88 2.47
C LEU A 367 6.53 6.73 3.46
N PHE A 368 7.38 5.72 3.38
CA PHE A 368 7.46 4.69 4.42
C PHE A 368 7.98 5.27 5.75
N TYR A 369 7.36 4.88 6.88
CA TYR A 369 7.69 5.34 8.21
C TYR A 369 7.96 4.17 9.19
N PRO A 370 9.24 3.86 9.46
CA PRO A 370 9.62 2.73 10.32
C PRO A 370 9.13 2.80 11.77
N LYS A 371 8.65 3.96 12.26
CA LYS A 371 8.15 4.09 13.65
C LYS A 371 6.65 3.79 13.79
N SER A 372 5.95 3.54 12.70
CA SER A 372 4.53 3.15 12.70
C SER A 372 4.31 1.89 11.86
N GLU A 373 5.35 1.07 11.70
CA GLU A 373 5.23 -0.19 10.97
C GLU A 373 4.71 -1.28 11.90
N ILE A 374 3.85 -2.13 11.37
CA ILE A 374 3.38 -3.35 12.02
C ILE A 374 3.85 -4.58 11.21
N PRO A 375 4.20 -5.69 11.87
CA PRO A 375 4.53 -6.92 11.18
C PRO A 375 3.27 -7.66 10.75
N LEU A 376 3.11 -7.86 9.44
CA LEU A 376 2.06 -8.71 8.87
C LEU A 376 2.72 -9.79 8.05
N ASN A 377 2.33 -11.04 8.26
CA ASN A 377 2.73 -12.11 7.37
C ASN A 377 2.01 -11.98 6.00
N THR A 378 2.39 -12.81 5.04
CA THR A 378 1.87 -12.70 3.66
C THR A 378 0.36 -12.95 3.61
N THR A 379 -0.13 -13.89 4.39
CA THR A 379 -1.54 -14.29 4.46
C THR A 379 -2.40 -13.23 5.15
N GLU A 380 -1.91 -12.60 6.22
CA GLU A 380 -2.57 -11.47 6.89
C GLU A 380 -2.63 -10.24 6.00
N LEU A 381 -1.52 -9.90 5.34
CA LEU A 381 -1.47 -8.80 4.38
C LEU A 381 -2.49 -9.01 3.26
N THR A 382 -2.54 -10.23 2.72
CA THR A 382 -3.52 -10.65 1.72
C THR A 382 -4.96 -10.59 2.25
N THR A 383 -5.18 -10.93 3.52
CA THR A 383 -6.51 -10.83 4.15
C THR A 383 -6.98 -9.39 4.27
N LEU A 384 -6.08 -8.44 4.57
CA LEU A 384 -6.41 -7.02 4.66
C LEU A 384 -6.54 -6.34 3.30
N PHE A 385 -5.79 -6.79 2.32
CA PHE A 385 -5.76 -6.20 0.99
C PHE A 385 -5.49 -7.26 -0.08
N HIS A 386 -6.50 -7.52 -0.89
CA HIS A 386 -6.39 -8.29 -2.11
C HIS A 386 -7.22 -7.64 -3.21
N PHE A 387 -6.98 -8.04 -4.45
CA PHE A 387 -7.82 -7.65 -5.56
C PHE A 387 -9.12 -8.46 -5.54
N PRO A 388 -10.31 -7.84 -5.68
CA PRO A 388 -11.58 -8.55 -5.61
C PRO A 388 -11.65 -9.69 -6.63
N VAL A 389 -12.07 -10.85 -6.14
CA VAL A 389 -12.11 -12.12 -6.88
C VAL A 389 -13.53 -12.55 -7.23
N THR A 390 -14.52 -11.95 -6.58
CA THR A 390 -15.95 -12.13 -6.85
C THR A 390 -16.57 -10.83 -7.33
N GLU A 391 -17.72 -10.88 -8.01
CA GLU A 391 -18.46 -9.65 -8.33
C GLU A 391 -18.71 -8.88 -7.03
N SER A 392 -18.03 -7.76 -6.87
CA SER A 392 -18.29 -6.87 -5.75
C SER A 392 -19.65 -6.24 -6.02
N GLY A 393 -20.63 -6.47 -5.14
CA GLY A 393 -21.95 -5.84 -5.25
C GLY A 393 -21.93 -4.31 -5.17
N SER A 394 -20.76 -3.73 -4.85
CA SER A 394 -20.49 -2.30 -4.91
C SER A 394 -20.40 -1.82 -6.36
N ARG A 395 -21.42 -1.09 -6.81
CA ARG A 395 -21.47 -0.44 -8.14
C ARG A 395 -20.38 0.63 -8.33
N GLU A 396 -19.71 0.96 -7.24
CA GLU A 396 -18.74 2.03 -7.11
C GLU A 396 -17.33 1.57 -7.52
N LEU A 397 -17.04 0.25 -7.57
CA LEU A 397 -15.74 -0.20 -8.02
C LEU A 397 -15.58 -0.03 -9.54
N LYS A 398 -14.49 0.62 -9.95
CA LYS A 398 -14.17 0.81 -11.35
C LYS A 398 -13.70 -0.50 -12.00
N GLU A 399 -14.55 -1.05 -12.86
CA GLU A 399 -14.30 -2.31 -13.57
C GLU A 399 -14.07 -2.11 -15.07
N SER A 400 -13.33 -3.02 -15.69
CA SER A 400 -13.11 -2.98 -17.14
C SER A 400 -14.07 -3.85 -17.95
N ASN A 401 -14.82 -3.22 -18.86
CA ASN A 401 -15.70 -3.89 -19.83
C ASN A 401 -15.01 -4.31 -21.14
N ALA A 402 -13.72 -3.99 -21.35
CA ALA A 402 -13.06 -4.14 -22.65
C ALA A 402 -11.72 -4.87 -22.53
N THR A 403 -11.49 -5.90 -23.33
CA THR A 403 -10.18 -6.58 -23.40
C THR A 403 -9.25 -5.77 -24.32
N ARG A 404 -8.02 -5.44 -23.85
CA ARG A 404 -6.96 -4.90 -24.73
C ARG A 404 -6.19 -6.06 -25.36
N ALA A 405 -5.70 -5.89 -26.58
CA ALA A 405 -4.93 -6.90 -27.30
C ALA A 405 -3.51 -6.39 -27.61
N PRO A 406 -2.50 -7.28 -27.59
CA PRO A 406 -1.15 -6.93 -28.00
C PRO A 406 -1.11 -6.55 -29.48
N ALA A 407 -0.11 -5.74 -29.83
CA ALA A 407 0.23 -5.47 -31.22
C ALA A 407 0.61 -6.76 -31.95
N PRO A 408 0.23 -6.95 -33.23
CA PRO A 408 0.72 -8.07 -34.04
C PRO A 408 2.26 -8.05 -34.14
N VAL A 409 2.88 -9.23 -34.12
CA VAL A 409 4.34 -9.38 -34.14
C VAL A 409 4.95 -8.99 -35.50
N ASP A 410 4.12 -8.94 -36.54
CA ASP A 410 4.47 -8.68 -37.93
C ASP A 410 4.14 -7.24 -38.37
N LEU A 411 4.08 -6.31 -37.41
CA LEU A 411 3.92 -4.90 -37.73
C LEU A 411 5.13 -4.35 -38.51
N PRO A 412 4.91 -3.46 -39.48
CA PRO A 412 5.99 -2.82 -40.22
C PRO A 412 6.72 -1.76 -39.37
N ASP A 413 8.04 -1.74 -39.48
CA ASP A 413 8.90 -0.76 -38.79
C ASP A 413 8.94 0.61 -39.50
N ASP A 414 8.52 0.66 -40.78
CA ASP A 414 8.57 1.84 -41.62
C ASP A 414 7.19 2.30 -42.10
N GLY A 415 7.13 3.53 -42.62
CA GLY A 415 5.90 4.12 -43.13
C GLY A 415 5.27 5.17 -42.19
N THR A 416 4.00 5.44 -42.40
CA THR A 416 3.25 6.51 -41.72
C THR A 416 2.72 6.00 -40.38
N LEU A 417 3.08 6.66 -39.28
CA LEU A 417 2.52 6.37 -37.96
C LEU A 417 1.01 6.65 -37.96
N ILE A 418 0.21 5.64 -37.60
CA ILE A 418 -1.25 5.73 -37.51
C ILE A 418 -1.77 5.63 -36.08
N GLY A 419 -0.94 5.17 -35.15
CA GLY A 419 -1.27 5.12 -33.73
C GLY A 419 -0.19 4.41 -32.94
N VAL A 420 -0.38 4.33 -31.63
CA VAL A 420 0.48 3.58 -30.71
C VAL A 420 -0.40 2.52 -30.05
N ASN A 421 0.05 1.27 -30.08
CA ASN A 421 -0.53 0.22 -29.26
C ASN A 421 0.18 0.25 -27.90
N GLU A 422 -0.58 0.55 -26.85
CA GLU A 422 -0.13 0.41 -25.47
C GLU A 422 -0.69 -0.90 -24.91
N TYR A 423 0.19 -1.87 -24.68
CA TYR A 423 -0.20 -3.16 -24.11
C TYR A 423 0.86 -3.65 -23.11
N ARG A 424 0.45 -3.77 -21.84
CA ARG A 424 1.31 -4.24 -20.73
C ARG A 424 2.60 -3.42 -20.59
N GLY A 425 2.47 -2.09 -20.57
CA GLY A 425 3.60 -1.16 -20.44
C GLY A 425 4.40 -0.93 -21.72
N ASP A 426 4.34 -1.85 -22.68
CA ASP A 426 5.03 -1.71 -23.95
C ASP A 426 4.25 -0.79 -24.90
N GLU A 427 4.93 0.25 -25.38
CA GLU A 427 4.47 1.09 -26.48
C GLU A 427 5.00 0.54 -27.80
N THR A 428 4.10 0.09 -28.66
CA THR A 428 4.43 -0.31 -30.03
C THR A 428 3.83 0.67 -31.02
N GLU A 429 4.68 1.38 -31.75
CA GLU A 429 4.23 2.22 -32.86
C GLU A 429 3.56 1.38 -33.95
N VAL A 430 2.33 1.72 -34.31
CA VAL A 430 1.61 1.09 -35.42
C VAL A 430 1.76 1.96 -36.65
N ARG A 431 2.46 1.43 -37.66
CA ARG A 431 2.77 2.14 -38.90
C ARG A 431 2.05 1.51 -40.10
N LEU A 432 1.87 2.32 -41.12
CA LEU A 432 1.29 1.94 -42.39
C LEU A 432 2.33 2.10 -43.51
N THR A 433 2.71 1.00 -44.16
CA THR A 433 3.68 1.05 -45.26
C THR A 433 3.15 1.86 -46.44
N GLU A 434 4.04 2.35 -47.29
CA GLU A 434 3.64 3.07 -48.51
C GLU A 434 2.79 2.19 -49.46
N SER A 435 3.07 0.89 -49.49
CA SER A 435 2.30 -0.07 -50.27
C SER A 435 0.88 -0.29 -49.72
N ASP A 436 0.72 -0.30 -48.40
CA ASP A 436 -0.58 -0.47 -47.76
C ASP A 436 -1.43 0.78 -47.92
N ARG A 437 -0.82 1.97 -47.91
CA ARG A 437 -1.51 3.24 -48.19
C ARG A 437 -2.21 3.28 -49.55
N MET A 438 -1.77 2.45 -50.51
CA MET A 438 -2.41 2.33 -51.83
C MET A 438 -3.59 1.35 -51.86
N ARG A 439 -3.88 0.65 -50.75
CA ARG A 439 -5.00 -0.29 -50.62
C ARG A 439 -6.24 0.37 -50.03
N HIS A 440 -7.38 -0.31 -50.14
CA HIS A 440 -8.62 0.14 -49.50
C HIS A 440 -8.57 -0.13 -47.99
N PHE A 441 -8.91 0.87 -47.20
CA PHE A 441 -9.01 0.77 -45.74
C PHE A 441 -10.45 0.73 -45.28
N TYR A 442 -10.70 -0.12 -44.28
CA TYR A 442 -11.95 -0.16 -43.54
C TYR A 442 -11.66 0.16 -42.08
N THR A 443 -12.33 1.18 -41.54
CA THR A 443 -12.32 1.50 -40.12
C THR A 443 -13.67 1.09 -39.54
N ILE A 444 -13.69 0.09 -38.67
CA ILE A 444 -14.92 -0.49 -38.10
C ILE A 444 -14.95 -0.20 -36.60
N GLY A 445 -16.11 0.20 -36.08
CA GLY A 445 -16.31 0.54 -34.68
C GLY A 445 -17.66 1.22 -34.44
N GLN A 446 -18.18 1.21 -33.21
CA GLN A 446 -19.47 1.82 -32.86
C GLN A 446 -19.43 3.37 -32.94
N THR A 447 -20.57 4.04 -32.90
CA THR A 447 -20.66 5.51 -32.89
C THR A 447 -19.90 6.09 -31.69
N GLY A 448 -19.16 7.19 -31.88
CA GLY A 448 -18.40 7.84 -30.79
C GLY A 448 -17.00 7.28 -30.52
N THR A 449 -16.52 6.29 -31.30
CA THR A 449 -15.22 5.63 -31.10
C THR A 449 -14.03 6.29 -31.83
N GLY A 450 -14.21 7.50 -32.38
CA GLY A 450 -13.12 8.24 -33.06
C GLY A 450 -12.75 7.72 -34.45
N LYS A 451 -13.69 7.11 -35.18
CA LYS A 451 -13.45 6.63 -36.56
C LYS A 451 -13.30 7.74 -37.61
N THR A 452 -13.87 8.92 -37.34
CA THR A 452 -13.89 10.10 -38.21
C THR A 452 -13.05 11.16 -37.57
#